data_AF-A0A2E2VVE8-F1
#
_entry.id   AF-A0A2E2VVE8-F1
#
_cell.length_a   1.000
_cell.length_b   1.000
_cell.length_c   1.000
_cell.angle_alpha   90.00
_cell.angle_beta   90.00
_cell.angle_gamma   90.00
#
_symmetry.space_group_name_H-M   'P 1'
#
loop_
_entity.id
_entity.type
_entity.pdbx_description
1 polymer ?
#
loop_
_entity_poly.entity_id
_entity_poly.type
_entity_poly.pdbx_seq_one_letter_code
_entity_poly.pdbx_strand_id
1 'polypeptide(L)'
;GVFPPGKKNAQLSALVQKNMLIAHTQLYHMLKKTPNGKESQIGIVKNVMQFDPSRRWNLLDWLACIFTDTVYNKMSLSYFSTGKITIFIPTLVKLFYSNKNAMKSTDFFGLNYYSHVHVKFQFDKHEFFINTFPENDTMTDMPYTIYPEGFYRAIKSVESVGVPIIITENGIADAKDDRRALYIKRYIYAMKKSISEGSNIKGYFYWSLMDNFEWAEGYDMKFGLYEVDFKTQKRTLRQGSKAFIKIINES
;
A
#
# COMPACT_ATOMS: atom_id res chain seq x y z
N GLY A 1 11.60 2.35 -12.43
CA GLY A 1 11.44 3.45 -13.42
C GLY A 1 10.17 3.33 -14.24
N VAL A 2 9.04 2.95 -13.64
CA VAL A 2 7.71 3.03 -14.27
C VAL A 2 7.17 4.46 -14.14
N PHE A 3 7.32 5.04 -12.95
CA PHE A 3 6.94 6.43 -12.67
C PHE A 3 8.10 7.40 -12.89
N PRO A 4 7.81 8.70 -13.15
CA PRO A 4 8.83 9.74 -13.24
C PRO A 4 9.77 9.73 -12.02
N PRO A 5 11.09 9.93 -12.19
CA PRO A 5 11.79 10.32 -13.43
C PRO A 5 12.27 9.13 -14.30
N GLY A 6 11.68 7.94 -14.18
CA GLY A 6 11.96 6.81 -15.07
C GLY A 6 13.28 6.07 -14.83
N LYS A 7 14.06 6.41 -13.79
CA LYS A 7 15.34 5.74 -13.49
C LYS A 7 15.15 4.30 -12.98
N LYS A 8 16.06 3.40 -13.37
CA LYS A 8 16.12 1.99 -12.95
C LYS A 8 17.42 1.73 -12.16
N ASN A 9 17.42 2.06 -10.87
CA ASN A 9 18.59 1.87 -9.98
C ASN A 9 18.13 1.63 -8.54
N ALA A 10 18.46 0.46 -7.98
CA ALA A 10 18.00 0.03 -6.66
C ALA A 10 18.58 0.90 -5.51
N GLN A 11 19.88 1.17 -5.53
CA GLN A 11 20.53 2.05 -4.54
C GLN A 11 19.90 3.45 -4.54
N LEU A 12 19.69 4.03 -5.72
CA LEU A 12 19.07 5.34 -5.85
C LEU A 12 17.62 5.33 -5.32
N SER A 13 16.86 4.27 -5.62
CA SER A 13 15.50 4.11 -5.09
C SER A 13 15.49 4.10 -3.57
N ALA A 14 16.37 3.33 -2.93
CA ALA A 14 16.51 3.31 -1.47
C ALA A 14 16.93 4.67 -0.91
N LEU A 15 17.84 5.39 -1.57
CA LEU A 15 18.25 6.73 -1.15
C LEU A 15 17.10 7.75 -1.23
N VAL A 16 16.31 7.72 -2.30
CA VAL A 16 15.14 8.60 -2.45
C VAL A 16 14.12 8.30 -1.36
N GLN A 17 13.80 7.03 -1.12
CA GLN A 17 12.85 6.64 -0.07
C GLN A 17 13.32 7.09 1.32
N LYS A 18 14.61 6.93 1.64
CA LYS A 18 15.20 7.47 2.88
C LYS A 18 14.98 8.97 3.00
N ASN A 19 15.28 9.72 1.94
CA ASN A 19 15.16 11.18 1.96
C ASN A 19 13.70 11.62 2.15
N MET A 20 12.73 10.92 1.54
CA MET A 20 11.30 11.18 1.78
C MET A 20 10.90 10.93 3.23
N LEU A 21 11.41 9.88 3.87
CA LEU A 21 11.16 9.59 5.29
C LEU A 21 11.77 10.67 6.23
N ILE A 22 12.97 11.15 5.90
CA ILE A 22 13.61 12.27 6.61
C ILE A 22 12.77 13.54 6.47
N ALA A 23 12.34 13.86 5.24
CA ALA A 23 11.51 15.03 4.96
C ALA A 23 10.18 14.96 5.73
N HIS A 24 9.50 13.81 5.72
CA HIS A 24 8.30 13.60 6.53
C HIS A 24 8.55 13.88 8.03
N THR A 25 9.64 13.33 8.58
CA THR A 25 9.98 13.54 10.00
C THR A 25 10.22 15.02 10.32
N GLN A 26 10.96 15.72 9.46
CA GLN A 26 11.21 17.16 9.65
C GLN A 26 9.91 17.95 9.59
N LEU A 27 9.07 17.69 8.58
CA LEU A 27 7.77 18.34 8.41
C LEU A 27 6.84 18.06 9.58
N TYR A 28 6.76 16.82 10.06
CA TYR A 28 5.99 16.46 11.25
C TYR A 28 6.38 17.36 12.44
N HIS A 29 7.67 17.42 12.78
CA HIS A 29 8.14 18.23 13.91
C HIS A 29 7.95 19.74 13.69
N MET A 30 8.03 20.23 12.46
CA MET A 30 7.73 21.63 12.14
C MET A 30 6.24 21.94 12.31
N LEU A 31 5.36 21.10 11.75
CA LEU A 31 3.91 21.26 11.84
C LEU A 31 3.42 21.14 13.29
N LYS A 32 3.99 20.23 14.08
CA LYS A 32 3.67 20.09 15.52
C LYS A 32 4.02 21.33 16.35
N LYS A 33 4.89 22.23 15.85
CA LYS A 33 5.23 23.50 16.51
C LYS A 33 4.32 24.66 16.13
N THR A 34 3.44 24.49 15.14
CA THR A 34 2.46 25.52 14.76
C THR A 34 1.35 25.65 15.82
N PRO A 35 0.58 26.75 15.86
CA PRO A 35 -0.44 26.98 16.91
C PRO A 35 -1.41 25.81 17.12
N ASN A 36 -1.85 25.15 16.03
CA ASN A 36 -2.79 24.02 16.10
C ASN A 36 -2.09 22.65 15.94
N GLY A 37 -0.76 22.62 16.02
CA GLY A 37 0.04 21.41 15.75
C GLY A 37 -0.22 20.28 16.74
N LYS A 38 -0.51 20.60 18.01
CA LYS A 38 -0.81 19.59 19.04
C LYS A 38 -2.14 18.88 18.81
N GLU A 39 -3.13 19.58 18.26
CA GLU A 39 -4.47 19.05 17.98
C GLU A 39 -4.53 18.33 16.63
N SER A 40 -3.72 18.77 15.68
CA SER A 40 -3.66 18.19 14.33
C SER A 40 -3.01 16.81 14.34
N GLN A 41 -3.71 15.81 13.79
CA GLN A 41 -3.16 14.47 13.53
C GLN A 41 -2.39 14.48 12.20
N ILE A 42 -1.14 14.04 12.22
CA ILE A 42 -0.24 14.01 11.07
C ILE A 42 0.27 12.59 10.91
N GLY A 43 -0.02 11.96 9.77
CA GLY A 43 0.37 10.58 9.48
C GLY A 43 1.17 10.45 8.20
N ILE A 44 2.09 9.48 8.17
CA ILE A 44 2.64 8.98 6.91
C ILE A 44 1.61 8.08 6.24
N VAL A 45 1.48 8.17 4.91
CA VAL A 45 0.68 7.25 4.11
C VAL A 45 1.62 6.39 3.28
N LYS A 46 1.43 5.06 3.33
CA LYS A 46 2.27 4.10 2.61
C LYS A 46 1.43 2.99 2.02
N ASN A 47 1.60 2.77 0.72
CA ASN A 47 1.21 1.53 0.05
C ASN A 47 2.04 0.37 0.60
N VAL A 48 1.39 -0.66 1.12
CA VAL A 48 2.02 -1.93 1.49
C VAL A 48 1.64 -2.99 0.46
N MET A 49 2.64 -3.71 -0.03
CA MET A 49 2.48 -4.76 -1.03
C MET A 49 3.15 -6.03 -0.52
N GLN A 50 2.45 -7.17 -0.51
CA GLN A 50 3.12 -8.43 -0.20
C GLN A 50 3.86 -8.95 -1.44
N PHE A 51 5.07 -9.46 -1.22
CA PHE A 51 5.85 -10.12 -2.24
C PHE A 51 5.89 -11.60 -1.90
N ASP A 52 5.18 -12.41 -2.68
CA ASP A 52 5.15 -13.86 -2.54
C ASP A 52 5.92 -14.49 -3.72
N PRO A 53 6.63 -15.61 -3.52
CA PRO A 53 7.42 -16.21 -4.61
C PRO A 53 6.49 -16.83 -5.66
N SER A 54 6.87 -16.69 -6.93
CA SER A 54 6.16 -17.35 -8.04
C SER A 54 6.33 -18.87 -7.95
N ARG A 55 7.54 -19.33 -7.62
CA ARG A 55 7.84 -20.75 -7.39
C ARG A 55 8.22 -20.96 -5.93
N ARG A 56 7.29 -21.50 -5.13
CA ARG A 56 7.51 -21.70 -3.68
C ARG A 56 8.73 -22.57 -3.32
N TRP A 57 9.14 -23.47 -4.22
CA TRP A 57 10.32 -24.33 -4.07
C TRP A 57 11.64 -23.63 -4.43
N ASN A 58 11.61 -22.47 -5.09
CA ASN A 58 12.79 -21.81 -5.60
C ASN A 58 13.35 -20.79 -4.59
N LEU A 59 14.57 -21.02 -4.11
CA LEU A 59 15.23 -20.15 -3.14
C LEU A 59 15.49 -18.73 -3.68
N LEU A 60 15.79 -18.57 -4.98
CA LEU A 60 16.07 -17.26 -5.56
C LEU A 60 14.81 -16.39 -5.63
N ASP A 61 13.63 -16.98 -5.88
CA ASP A 61 12.35 -16.26 -5.80
C ASP A 61 12.12 -15.73 -4.37
N TRP A 62 12.38 -16.55 -3.35
CA TRP A 62 12.29 -16.12 -1.95
C TRP A 62 13.27 -15.00 -1.60
N LEU A 63 14.53 -15.10 -2.04
CA LEU A 63 15.52 -14.04 -1.83
C LEU A 63 15.08 -12.74 -2.51
N ALA A 64 14.52 -12.81 -3.73
CA ALA A 64 13.97 -11.65 -4.41
C ALA A 64 12.81 -11.03 -3.62
N CYS A 65 11.88 -11.83 -3.09
CA CYS A 65 10.81 -11.35 -2.22
C CYS A 65 11.36 -10.63 -0.98
N ILE A 66 12.33 -11.24 -0.28
CA ILE A 66 12.91 -10.67 0.94
C ILE A 66 13.60 -9.33 0.63
N PHE A 67 14.38 -9.25 -0.44
CA PHE A 67 15.09 -8.05 -0.83
C PHE A 67 14.11 -6.92 -1.19
N THR A 68 13.12 -7.22 -2.02
CA THR A 68 12.12 -6.25 -2.45
C THR A 68 11.26 -5.79 -1.27
N ASP A 69 10.80 -6.69 -0.41
CA ASP A 69 10.04 -6.37 0.80
C ASP A 69 10.85 -5.51 1.79
N THR A 70 12.17 -5.76 1.90
CA THR A 70 13.06 -5.00 2.78
C THR A 70 13.12 -3.53 2.39
N VAL A 71 13.29 -3.25 1.10
CA VAL A 71 13.33 -1.87 0.59
C VAL A 71 11.92 -1.27 0.55
N TYR A 72 10.95 -2.00 0.00
CA TYR A 72 9.62 -1.45 -0.29
C TYR A 72 8.78 -1.22 0.96
N ASN A 73 8.73 -2.19 1.88
CA ASN A 73 7.89 -2.12 3.08
C ASN A 73 8.72 -1.84 4.34
N LYS A 74 9.61 -2.77 4.71
CA LYS A 74 10.27 -2.81 6.03
C LYS A 74 11.15 -1.60 6.31
N MET A 75 11.69 -0.96 5.28
CA MET A 75 12.48 0.27 5.42
C MET A 75 11.69 1.37 6.15
N SER A 76 10.45 1.62 5.73
CA SER A 76 9.59 2.64 6.36
C SER A 76 9.14 2.23 7.77
N LEU A 77 8.81 0.95 7.95
CA LEU A 77 8.38 0.41 9.25
C LEU A 77 9.50 0.51 10.29
N SER A 78 10.70 0.02 9.95
CA SER A 78 11.87 0.07 10.85
C SER A 78 12.30 1.51 11.16
N TYR A 79 12.18 2.41 10.19
CA TYR A 79 12.46 3.83 10.39
C TYR A 79 11.56 4.46 11.45
N PHE A 80 10.24 4.26 11.39
CA PHE A 80 9.33 4.84 12.38
C PHE A 80 9.23 4.06 13.69
N SER A 81 9.53 2.76 13.70
CA SER A 81 9.50 1.95 14.93
C SER A 81 10.79 2.04 15.74
N THR A 82 11.96 2.07 15.08
CA THR A 82 13.28 2.01 15.75
C THR A 82 14.17 3.21 15.47
N GLY A 83 13.79 4.10 14.55
CA GLY A 83 14.62 5.22 14.12
C GLY A 83 15.82 4.82 13.26
N LYS A 84 15.85 3.58 12.75
CA LYS A 84 16.99 3.02 12.01
C LYS A 84 16.55 2.47 10.66
N ILE A 85 17.42 2.62 9.67
CA ILE A 85 17.39 1.93 8.39
C ILE A 85 18.70 1.16 8.27
N THR A 86 18.58 -0.16 8.16
CA THR A 86 19.72 -1.08 8.03
C THR A 86 19.42 -2.01 6.86
N ILE A 87 19.96 -1.69 5.69
CA ILE A 87 19.78 -2.49 4.47
C ILE A 87 21.14 -2.78 3.88
N PHE A 88 21.45 -4.08 3.78
CA PHE A 88 22.63 -4.57 3.10
C PHE A 88 22.24 -5.73 2.20
N ILE A 89 22.14 -5.44 0.91
CA ILE A 89 21.92 -6.39 -0.16
C ILE A 89 23.18 -6.33 -1.04
N PRO A 90 24.01 -7.39 -1.08
CA PRO A 90 25.24 -7.41 -1.86
C PRO A 90 25.03 -6.90 -3.27
N THR A 91 25.95 -6.06 -3.75
CA THR A 91 25.99 -5.43 -5.09
C THR A 91 24.79 -4.56 -5.51
N LEU A 92 23.67 -4.59 -4.77
CA LEU A 92 22.44 -3.87 -5.11
C LEU A 92 22.19 -2.65 -4.22
N VAL A 93 22.19 -2.83 -2.89
CA VAL A 93 21.84 -1.77 -1.94
C VAL A 93 22.71 -1.84 -0.69
N LYS A 94 23.39 -0.74 -0.37
CA LYS A 94 24.05 -0.51 0.91
C LYS A 94 23.52 0.79 1.50
N LEU A 95 22.75 0.68 2.57
CA LEU A 95 22.14 1.83 3.24
C LEU A 95 22.07 1.62 4.76
N PHE A 96 22.81 2.44 5.48
CA PHE A 96 22.76 2.52 6.93
C PHE A 96 22.44 3.96 7.32
N TYR A 97 21.38 4.16 8.09
CA TYR A 97 20.97 5.47 8.54
C TYR A 97 20.26 5.36 9.88
N SER A 98 20.42 6.38 10.73
CA SER A 98 19.68 6.49 11.97
C SER A 98 19.24 7.93 12.20
N ASN A 99 18.03 8.09 12.71
CA ASN A 99 17.47 9.36 13.12
C ASN A 99 16.69 9.15 14.42
N LYS A 100 17.19 9.70 15.52
CA LYS A 100 16.54 9.59 16.84
C LYS A 100 15.14 10.24 16.87
N ASN A 101 14.90 11.23 16.01
CA ASN A 101 13.64 11.95 15.94
C ASN A 101 12.60 11.25 15.04
N ALA A 102 12.93 10.12 14.42
CA ALA A 102 12.03 9.40 13.53
C ALA A 102 11.02 8.52 14.27
N MET A 103 11.35 8.05 15.48
CA MET A 103 10.38 7.30 16.26
C MET A 103 9.24 8.23 16.67
N LYS A 104 8.00 7.77 16.49
CA LYS A 104 6.78 8.54 16.80
C LYS A 104 6.68 9.90 16.07
N SER A 105 7.38 10.09 14.94
CA SER A 105 7.18 11.26 14.07
C SER A 105 5.99 11.10 13.12
N THR A 106 4.94 10.42 13.60
CA THR A 106 3.68 10.15 12.91
C THR A 106 2.65 9.80 13.99
N ASP A 107 1.46 10.42 13.98
CA ASP A 107 0.41 10.17 14.97
C ASP A 107 -0.44 8.94 14.62
N PHE A 108 -0.51 8.62 13.34
CA PHE A 108 -1.14 7.41 12.80
C PHE A 108 -0.34 6.89 11.61
N PHE A 109 -0.57 5.63 11.22
CA PHE A 109 -0.02 5.06 9.99
C PHE A 109 -1.15 4.90 8.97
N GLY A 110 -1.06 5.63 7.86
CA GLY A 110 -1.94 5.50 6.71
C GLY A 110 -1.54 4.29 5.87
N LEU A 111 -2.42 3.31 5.78
CA LEU A 111 -2.20 2.08 5.01
C LEU A 111 -3.01 2.13 3.71
N ASN A 112 -2.29 2.09 2.58
CA ASN A 112 -2.90 1.80 1.28
C ASN A 112 -2.65 0.33 0.94
N TYR A 113 -3.69 -0.39 0.52
CA TYR A 113 -3.56 -1.80 0.17
C TYR A 113 -4.49 -2.20 -0.98
N TYR A 114 -3.94 -2.95 -1.94
CA TYR A 114 -4.69 -3.43 -3.11
C TYR A 114 -4.53 -4.94 -3.32
N SER A 115 -3.30 -5.44 -3.37
CA SER A 115 -2.98 -6.84 -3.67
C SER A 115 -1.56 -7.22 -3.21
N HIS A 116 -1.22 -8.49 -3.37
CA HIS A 116 0.17 -8.97 -3.43
C HIS A 116 0.71 -8.98 -4.87
N VAL A 117 1.99 -9.30 -5.00
CA VAL A 117 2.69 -9.55 -6.25
C VAL A 117 3.46 -10.86 -6.16
N HIS A 118 3.35 -11.69 -7.20
CA HIS A 118 4.18 -12.87 -7.35
C HIS A 118 5.50 -12.51 -8.02
N VAL A 119 6.61 -12.83 -7.35
CA VAL A 119 7.96 -12.44 -7.78
C VAL A 119 8.68 -13.67 -8.34
N LYS A 120 9.21 -13.56 -9.56
CA LYS A 120 10.07 -14.59 -10.17
C LYS A 120 11.44 -14.00 -10.40
N PHE A 121 12.45 -14.56 -9.74
CA PHE A 121 13.83 -14.13 -9.93
C PHE A 121 14.29 -14.38 -11.36
N GLN A 122 15.08 -13.45 -11.89
CA GLN A 122 15.78 -13.58 -13.16
C GLN A 122 17.19 -13.00 -13.07
N PHE A 123 18.10 -13.52 -13.91
CA PHE A 123 19.47 -13.05 -13.98
C PHE A 123 19.57 -11.82 -14.89
N ASP A 124 19.11 -10.68 -14.39
CA ASP A 124 19.28 -9.37 -15.03
C ASP A 124 19.85 -8.35 -14.05
N LYS A 125 20.77 -7.49 -14.53
CA LYS A 125 21.52 -6.54 -13.69
C LYS A 125 20.67 -5.36 -13.22
N HIS A 126 19.60 -5.03 -13.95
CA HIS A 126 18.74 -3.88 -13.68
C HIS A 126 17.39 -4.29 -13.10
N GLU A 127 16.88 -5.46 -13.46
CA GLU A 127 15.59 -6.01 -13.06
C GLU A 127 15.76 -7.47 -12.63
N PHE A 128 16.32 -7.70 -11.44
CA PHE A 128 16.60 -9.05 -10.92
C PHE A 128 15.36 -9.92 -10.64
N PHE A 129 14.15 -9.40 -10.90
CA PHE A 129 12.91 -10.15 -10.86
C PHE A 129 11.88 -9.58 -11.83
N ILE A 130 10.92 -10.43 -12.18
CA ILE A 130 9.67 -10.03 -12.86
C ILE A 130 8.47 -10.35 -11.98
N ASN A 131 7.40 -9.62 -12.22
CA ASN A 131 6.09 -9.92 -11.66
C ASN A 131 5.43 -11.01 -12.52
N THR A 132 4.81 -11.99 -11.86
CA THR A 132 3.97 -12.99 -12.51
C THR A 132 2.55 -12.90 -11.97
N PHE A 133 1.61 -13.45 -12.73
CA PHE A 133 0.18 -13.43 -12.42
C PHE A 133 -0.33 -14.86 -12.51
N PRO A 134 -0.64 -15.51 -11.37
CA PRO A 134 -1.14 -16.88 -11.39
C PRO A 134 -2.48 -16.99 -12.13
N GLU A 135 -2.61 -17.96 -13.02
CA GLU A 135 -3.82 -18.13 -13.85
C GLU A 135 -5.10 -18.46 -13.06
N ASN A 136 -4.94 -19.08 -11.88
CA ASN A 136 -6.05 -19.49 -11.03
C ASN A 136 -6.54 -18.38 -10.08
N ASP A 137 -5.87 -17.23 -10.07
CA ASP A 137 -6.22 -16.12 -9.20
C ASP A 137 -7.37 -15.30 -9.79
N THR A 138 -8.28 -14.83 -8.94
CA THR A 138 -9.31 -13.89 -9.37
C THR A 138 -8.70 -12.50 -9.47
N MET A 139 -8.55 -12.00 -10.70
CA MET A 139 -7.97 -10.70 -10.99
C MET A 139 -9.03 -9.59 -11.01
N THR A 140 -8.58 -8.38 -10.67
CA THR A 140 -9.29 -7.13 -10.98
C THR A 140 -9.09 -6.75 -12.45
N ASP A 141 -9.60 -5.60 -12.90
CA ASP A 141 -9.26 -5.09 -14.23
C ASP A 141 -7.82 -4.51 -14.29
N MET A 142 -7.25 -4.22 -13.12
CA MET A 142 -5.81 -4.06 -12.94
C MET A 142 -5.13 -5.41 -12.75
N PRO A 143 -3.81 -5.54 -12.99
CA PRO A 143 -3.03 -6.75 -12.73
C PRO A 143 -2.82 -6.99 -11.21
N TYR A 144 -3.91 -6.99 -10.45
CA TYR A 144 -4.02 -7.19 -9.02
C TYR A 144 -4.95 -8.37 -8.73
N THR A 145 -4.51 -9.28 -7.87
CA THR A 145 -5.31 -10.37 -7.34
C THR A 145 -6.23 -9.85 -6.24
N ILE A 146 -7.49 -10.32 -6.20
CA ILE A 146 -8.36 -10.11 -5.06
C ILE A 146 -7.87 -10.98 -3.89
N TYR A 147 -7.07 -10.40 -3.00
CA TYR A 147 -6.33 -11.09 -1.94
C TYR A 147 -6.50 -10.43 -0.55
N PRO A 148 -7.65 -10.61 0.13
CA PRO A 148 -7.91 -10.02 1.45
C PRO A 148 -7.03 -10.59 2.56
N GLU A 149 -6.47 -11.79 2.40
CA GLU A 149 -5.54 -12.38 3.37
C GLU A 149 -4.23 -11.57 3.41
N GLY A 150 -3.81 -11.01 2.28
CA GLY A 150 -2.70 -10.07 2.22
C GLY A 150 -3.01 -8.73 2.88
N PHE A 151 -4.27 -8.28 2.83
CA PHE A 151 -4.70 -7.08 3.54
C PHE A 151 -4.57 -7.26 5.06
N TYR A 152 -5.01 -8.41 5.58
CA TYR A 152 -4.81 -8.79 6.97
C TYR A 152 -3.30 -8.82 7.35
N ARG A 153 -2.45 -9.43 6.50
CA ARG A 153 -0.98 -9.43 6.69
C ARG A 153 -0.40 -8.02 6.70
N ALA A 154 -0.89 -7.13 5.84
CA ALA A 154 -0.46 -5.73 5.78
C ALA A 154 -0.78 -5.00 7.09
N ILE A 155 -1.99 -5.14 7.61
CA ILE A 155 -2.42 -4.56 8.89
C ILE A 155 -1.47 -5.01 10.01
N LYS A 156 -1.22 -6.32 10.15
CA LYS A 156 -0.32 -6.84 11.18
C LYS A 156 1.12 -6.33 11.03
N SER A 157 1.59 -6.12 9.79
CA SER A 157 2.94 -5.59 9.57
C SER A 157 3.11 -4.14 10.07
N VAL A 158 2.12 -3.28 9.85
CA VAL A 158 2.21 -1.86 10.22
C VAL A 158 2.00 -1.60 11.70
N GLU A 159 1.43 -2.55 12.46
CA GLU A 159 1.34 -2.49 13.93
C GLU A 159 2.71 -2.33 14.60
N SER A 160 3.78 -2.80 13.96
CA SER A 160 5.16 -2.65 14.45
C SER A 160 5.60 -1.19 14.64
N VAL A 161 4.91 -0.24 14.02
CA VAL A 161 5.16 1.20 14.20
C VAL A 161 4.64 1.71 15.55
N GLY A 162 3.66 1.03 16.15
CA GLY A 162 3.14 1.36 17.48
C GLY A 162 2.24 2.60 17.53
N VAL A 163 1.58 2.93 16.42
CA VAL A 163 0.61 4.03 16.30
C VAL A 163 -0.72 3.51 15.73
N PRO A 164 -1.86 4.20 15.94
CA PRO A 164 -3.12 3.86 15.30
C PRO A 164 -3.01 3.74 13.77
N ILE A 165 -3.82 2.88 13.17
CA ILE A 165 -3.85 2.64 11.73
C ILE A 165 -5.09 3.30 11.13
N ILE A 166 -4.93 3.96 9.99
CA ILE A 166 -6.05 4.39 9.14
C ILE A 166 -5.85 3.71 7.79
N ILE A 167 -6.84 2.97 7.31
CA ILE A 167 -6.82 2.46 5.94
C ILE A 167 -7.18 3.63 5.04
N THR A 168 -6.17 4.24 4.41
CA THR A 168 -6.33 5.48 3.64
C THR A 168 -6.73 5.21 2.20
N GLU A 169 -6.37 4.04 1.66
CA GLU A 169 -6.88 3.58 0.37
C GLU A 169 -7.03 2.06 0.34
N ASN A 170 -8.21 1.61 -0.11
CA ASN A 170 -8.45 0.23 -0.50
C ASN A 170 -9.61 0.19 -1.49
N GLY A 171 -9.47 -0.55 -2.59
CA GLY A 171 -10.50 -0.62 -3.62
C GLY A 171 -10.09 -1.42 -4.84
N ILE A 172 -10.95 -1.42 -5.85
CA ILE A 172 -10.83 -2.30 -7.02
C ILE A 172 -11.22 -1.58 -8.30
N ALA A 173 -10.40 -1.73 -9.35
CA ALA A 173 -10.81 -1.47 -10.72
C ALA A 173 -11.70 -2.61 -11.20
N ASP A 174 -12.98 -2.32 -11.40
CA ASP A 174 -13.99 -3.28 -11.84
C ASP A 174 -15.06 -2.57 -12.65
N ALA A 175 -14.84 -2.47 -13.96
CA ALA A 175 -15.69 -1.79 -14.92
C ALA A 175 -17.05 -2.51 -15.08
N LYS A 176 -17.05 -3.85 -15.03
CA LYS A 176 -18.26 -4.67 -15.10
C LYS A 176 -19.06 -4.68 -13.81
N ASP A 177 -18.45 -4.25 -12.69
CA ASP A 177 -19.07 -4.16 -11.37
C ASP A 177 -19.59 -5.51 -10.83
N ASP A 178 -19.00 -6.62 -11.30
CA ASP A 178 -19.37 -7.99 -10.93
C ASP A 178 -18.58 -8.54 -9.73
N ARG A 179 -17.45 -7.89 -9.38
CA ARG A 179 -16.53 -8.28 -8.30
C ARG A 179 -16.51 -7.27 -7.16
N ARG A 180 -16.88 -6.01 -7.39
CA ARG A 180 -16.78 -4.92 -6.42
C ARG A 180 -17.46 -5.21 -5.08
N ALA A 181 -18.69 -5.71 -5.09
CA ALA A 181 -19.40 -6.08 -3.87
C ALA A 181 -18.68 -7.17 -3.08
N LEU A 182 -18.14 -8.18 -3.77
CA LEU A 182 -17.39 -9.26 -3.15
C LEU A 182 -16.07 -8.74 -2.55
N TYR A 183 -15.35 -7.89 -3.29
CA TYR A 183 -14.12 -7.24 -2.84
C TYR A 183 -14.36 -6.48 -1.53
N ILE A 184 -15.32 -5.55 -1.52
CA ILE A 184 -15.66 -4.72 -0.34
C ILE A 184 -15.94 -5.62 0.87
N LYS A 185 -16.80 -6.63 0.72
CA LYS A 185 -17.16 -7.54 1.82
C LYS A 185 -15.96 -8.29 2.37
N ARG A 186 -15.11 -8.85 1.50
CA ARG A 186 -13.95 -9.65 1.91
C ARG A 186 -12.88 -8.82 2.61
N TYR A 187 -12.59 -7.61 2.13
CA TYR A 187 -11.57 -6.75 2.72
C TYR A 187 -12.03 -6.12 4.03
N ILE A 188 -13.31 -5.70 4.12
CA ILE A 188 -13.88 -5.24 5.39
C ILE A 188 -13.94 -6.38 6.41
N TYR A 189 -14.25 -7.61 6.00
CA TYR A 189 -14.17 -8.77 6.88
C TYR A 189 -12.76 -8.98 7.44
N ALA A 190 -11.73 -8.91 6.59
CA ALA A 190 -10.34 -9.01 7.03
C ALA A 190 -9.96 -7.90 8.03
N MET A 191 -10.40 -6.66 7.78
CA MET A 191 -10.22 -5.55 8.72
C MET A 191 -10.93 -5.79 10.05
N LYS A 192 -12.20 -6.21 10.02
CA LYS A 192 -12.98 -6.52 11.23
C LYS A 192 -12.32 -7.63 12.03
N LYS A 193 -11.78 -8.66 11.37
CA LYS A 193 -11.00 -9.71 12.02
C LYS A 193 -9.78 -9.14 12.73
N SER A 194 -8.99 -8.29 12.05
CA SER A 194 -7.85 -7.63 12.69
C SER A 194 -8.26 -6.81 13.92
N ILE A 195 -9.35 -6.03 13.84
CA ILE A 195 -9.88 -5.26 14.97
C ILE A 195 -10.27 -6.18 16.13
N SER A 196 -10.96 -7.30 15.85
CA SER A 196 -11.36 -8.26 16.89
C SER A 196 -10.18 -8.93 17.61
N GLU A 197 -9.01 -8.95 16.97
CA GLU A 197 -7.76 -9.44 17.53
C GLU A 197 -6.89 -8.34 18.16
N GLY A 198 -7.44 -7.12 18.32
CA GLY A 198 -6.78 -6.01 19.02
C GLY A 198 -6.04 -5.01 18.14
N SER A 199 -6.10 -5.13 16.81
CA SER A 199 -5.49 -4.14 15.91
C SER A 199 -6.13 -2.77 16.07
N ASN A 200 -5.32 -1.74 16.34
CA ASN A 200 -5.79 -0.37 16.61
C ASN A 200 -6.12 0.41 15.32
N ILE A 201 -7.17 0.00 14.61
CA ILE A 201 -7.64 0.63 13.37
C ILE A 201 -8.69 1.70 13.71
N LYS A 202 -8.51 2.92 13.18
CA LYS A 202 -9.36 4.08 13.48
C LYS A 202 -10.24 4.56 12.33
N GLY A 203 -9.97 4.10 11.12
CA GLY A 203 -10.75 4.52 9.96
C GLY A 203 -10.46 3.69 8.72
N TYR A 204 -11.40 3.77 7.78
CA TYR A 204 -11.31 3.14 6.48
C TYR A 204 -11.85 4.10 5.41
N PHE A 205 -11.05 4.33 4.39
CA PHE A 205 -11.40 5.11 3.21
C PHE A 205 -11.34 4.21 1.98
N TYR A 206 -12.47 4.12 1.28
CA TYR A 206 -12.55 3.39 0.02
C TYR A 206 -11.91 4.21 -1.11
N TRP A 207 -11.02 3.58 -1.88
CA TRP A 207 -10.50 4.14 -3.13
C TRP A 207 -11.34 3.62 -4.31
N SER A 208 -12.16 4.44 -4.98
CA SER A 208 -12.32 5.88 -4.85
C SER A 208 -13.80 6.28 -4.79
N LEU A 209 -14.10 7.54 -4.46
CA LEU A 209 -15.49 8.02 -4.47
C LEU A 209 -16.09 7.93 -5.89
N MET A 210 -15.35 8.31 -6.92
CA MET A 210 -15.82 8.31 -8.30
C MET A 210 -14.68 7.97 -9.27
N ASP A 211 -15.03 7.52 -10.48
CA ASP A 211 -14.05 7.25 -11.53
C ASP A 211 -13.20 8.50 -11.81
N ASN A 212 -11.90 8.30 -11.98
CA ASN A 212 -10.93 9.36 -12.13
C ASN A 212 -9.83 8.96 -13.14
N PHE A 213 -8.80 9.79 -13.24
CA PHE A 213 -7.60 9.50 -14.03
C PHE A 213 -6.63 8.63 -13.22
N GLU A 214 -6.49 7.36 -13.60
CA GLU A 214 -5.67 6.35 -12.93
C GLU A 214 -4.24 6.32 -13.50
N TRP A 215 -3.54 7.44 -13.36
CA TRP A 215 -2.11 7.57 -13.68
C TRP A 215 -1.73 7.08 -15.08
N ALA A 216 -0.94 6.00 -15.17
CA ALA A 216 -0.44 5.46 -16.43
C ALA A 216 -1.55 4.79 -17.26
N GLU A 217 -2.66 4.41 -16.63
CA GLU A 217 -3.77 3.66 -17.24
C GLU A 217 -4.89 4.59 -17.76
N GLY A 218 -4.71 5.91 -17.63
CA GLY A 218 -5.67 6.88 -18.13
C GLY A 218 -7.04 6.75 -17.44
N TYR A 219 -8.12 6.71 -18.24
CA TYR A 219 -9.50 6.66 -17.73
C TYR A 219 -10.12 5.26 -17.80
N ASP A 220 -9.36 4.24 -18.16
CA ASP A 220 -9.90 2.91 -18.44
C ASP A 220 -10.19 2.13 -17.14
N MET A 221 -9.45 2.43 -16.07
CA MET A 221 -9.61 1.76 -14.78
C MET A 221 -10.72 2.39 -13.93
N LYS A 222 -11.73 1.59 -13.60
CA LYS A 222 -12.95 2.03 -12.93
C LYS A 222 -12.95 1.74 -11.43
N PHE A 223 -12.23 2.54 -10.65
CA PHE A 223 -12.17 2.41 -9.18
C PHE A 223 -13.38 3.02 -8.45
N GLY A 224 -14.14 3.92 -9.08
CA GLY A 224 -15.12 4.75 -8.38
C GLY A 224 -16.33 4.00 -7.85
N LEU A 225 -16.74 4.27 -6.60
CA LEU A 225 -18.05 3.84 -6.09
C LEU A 225 -19.19 4.36 -6.99
N TYR A 226 -19.00 5.56 -7.53
CA TYR A 226 -19.82 6.14 -8.58
C TYR A 226 -19.10 6.06 -9.93
N GLU A 227 -19.81 5.53 -10.93
CA GLU A 227 -19.44 5.67 -12.32
C GLU A 227 -19.54 7.12 -12.77
N VAL A 228 -18.60 7.59 -13.58
CA VAL A 228 -18.65 8.92 -14.21
C VAL A 228 -18.74 8.77 -15.72
N ASP A 229 -19.81 9.33 -16.31
CA ASP A 229 -19.84 9.59 -17.74
C ASP A 229 -18.97 10.82 -18.02
N PHE A 230 -17.81 10.63 -18.63
CA PHE A 230 -16.88 11.73 -18.88
C PHE A 230 -17.37 12.76 -19.92
N LYS A 231 -18.33 12.40 -20.78
CA LYS A 231 -18.92 13.35 -21.75
C LYS A 231 -19.94 14.25 -21.07
N THR A 232 -20.82 13.69 -20.25
CA THR A 232 -21.94 14.43 -19.63
C THR A 232 -21.68 14.87 -18.20
N GLN A 233 -20.61 14.35 -17.57
CA GLN A 233 -20.29 14.52 -16.16
C GLN A 233 -21.38 13.95 -15.22
N LYS A 234 -22.26 13.07 -15.71
CA LYS A 234 -23.25 12.41 -14.86
C LYS A 234 -22.57 11.37 -13.96
N ARG A 235 -22.96 11.32 -12.68
CA ARG A 235 -22.49 10.34 -11.69
C ARG A 235 -23.59 9.32 -11.42
N THR A 236 -23.28 8.04 -11.48
CA THR A 236 -24.24 6.95 -11.22
C THR A 236 -23.65 5.98 -10.21
N LEU A 237 -24.38 5.71 -9.12
CA LEU A 237 -23.93 4.75 -8.11
C LEU A 237 -23.88 3.34 -8.72
N ARG A 238 -22.74 2.67 -8.60
CA ARG A 238 -22.56 1.28 -9.04
C ARG A 238 -23.34 0.32 -8.13
N GLN A 239 -23.83 -0.80 -8.68
CA GLN A 239 -24.61 -1.77 -7.89
C GLN A 239 -23.73 -2.44 -6.83
N GLY A 240 -22.50 -2.79 -7.18
CA GLY A 240 -21.52 -3.37 -6.28
C GLY A 240 -21.19 -2.46 -5.08
N SER A 241 -21.23 -1.14 -5.29
CA SER A 241 -21.00 -0.12 -4.26
C SER A 241 -22.08 -0.09 -3.17
N LYS A 242 -23.30 -0.59 -3.44
CA LYS A 242 -24.36 -0.69 -2.43
C LYS A 242 -23.96 -1.58 -1.26
N ALA A 243 -23.03 -2.53 -1.47
CA ALA A 243 -22.48 -3.34 -0.38
C ALA A 243 -21.78 -2.47 0.68
N PHE A 244 -21.05 -1.43 0.27
CA PHE A 244 -20.37 -0.52 1.19
C PHE A 244 -21.37 0.30 2.00
N ILE A 245 -22.40 0.86 1.34
CA ILE A 245 -23.47 1.62 2.00
C ILE A 245 -24.18 0.74 3.04
N LYS A 246 -24.53 -0.49 2.67
CA LYS A 246 -25.19 -1.43 3.57
C LYS A 246 -24.34 -1.68 4.82
N ILE A 247 -23.05 -1.96 4.65
CA ILE A 247 -22.14 -2.21 5.77
C ILE A 247 -22.05 -1.00 6.70
N ILE A 248 -21.90 0.21 6.16
CA ILE A 248 -21.82 1.44 6.97
C ILE A 248 -23.10 1.65 7.78
N ASN A 249 -24.27 1.41 7.19
CA ASN A 249 -25.55 1.60 7.87
C ASN A 249 -25.87 0.52 8.92
N GLU A 250 -25.19 -0.63 8.87
CA GLU A 250 -25.36 -1.76 9.79
C GLU A 250 -24.27 -1.84 10.87
N SER A 251 -23.25 -0.96 10.82
CA SER A 251 -22.11 -0.92 11.76
C SER A 251 -22.38 0.02 12.93
#